data_AF-A0A060Z4F1-F1
#
_entry.id   AF-A0A060Z4F1-F1
#
_cell.length_a   1.000
_cell.length_b   1.000
_cell.length_c   1.000
_cell.angle_alpha   90.00
_cell.angle_beta   90.00
_cell.angle_gamma   90.00
#
_symmetry.space_group_name_H-M   'P 1'
#
loop_
_entity.id
_entity.type
_entity.pdbx_description
1 polymer ?
#
loop_
_entity_poly.entity_id
_entity_poly.type
_entity_poly.pdbx_seq_one_letter_code
_entity_poly.pdbx_strand_id
1 'polypeptide(L)'
;TIRRTLHQIGGCRPRRKPLLKMMHKKARKQFAEDKQTKDMNYWNHVLWSDETKINLFGSDGVKRVWRQPGEEYKDKCVLPTVKHGGA
;
A
#
# COMPACT_ATOMS: atom_id res chain seq x y z
N THR A 1 -0.23 33.94 -1.08
CA THR A 1 0.01 33.61 -2.50
C THR A 1 -0.60 32.28 -2.83
N ILE A 2 -1.15 32.13 -4.04
CA ILE A 2 -1.74 30.89 -4.56
C ILE A 2 -0.80 29.68 -4.37
N ARG A 3 0.53 29.87 -4.36
CA ARG A 3 1.53 28.82 -4.02
C ARG A 3 1.47 28.33 -2.56
N ARG A 4 1.27 29.23 -1.57
CA ARG A 4 0.97 28.88 -0.17
C ARG A 4 -0.39 28.20 -0.07
N THR A 5 -1.37 28.69 -0.83
CA THR A 5 -2.73 28.13 -0.86
C THR A 5 -2.79 26.78 -1.58
N LEU A 6 -1.96 26.49 -2.60
CA LEU A 6 -1.85 25.18 -3.25
C LEU A 6 -1.01 24.20 -2.44
N HIS A 7 -0.06 24.67 -1.62
CA HIS A 7 0.45 23.91 -0.48
C HIS A 7 -0.64 23.64 0.58
N GLN A 8 -1.76 24.36 0.56
CA GLN A 8 -3.00 24.04 1.30
C GLN A 8 -4.05 23.27 0.46
N ILE A 9 -3.98 23.20 -0.89
CA ILE A 9 -4.99 22.56 -1.79
C ILE A 9 -4.53 21.32 -2.62
N GLY A 10 -3.28 21.18 -3.07
CA GLY A 10 -2.78 20.03 -3.85
C GLY A 10 -2.16 18.87 -3.06
N GLY A 11 -2.95 18.04 -2.37
CA GLY A 11 -2.43 16.85 -1.69
C GLY A 11 -2.03 15.71 -2.64
N CYS A 12 -0.96 14.97 -2.28
CA CYS A 12 -0.46 13.81 -3.01
C CYS A 12 -1.37 12.58 -2.78
N ARG A 13 -1.39 11.64 -3.72
CA ARG A 13 -2.01 10.32 -3.47
C ARG A 13 -1.15 9.54 -2.46
N PRO A 14 -1.68 9.12 -1.31
CA PRO A 14 -0.94 8.29 -0.36
C PRO A 14 -0.67 6.92 -0.96
N ARG A 15 0.44 6.30 -0.55
CA ARG A 15 0.65 4.87 -0.83
C ARG A 15 -0.36 4.09 0.01
N ARG A 16 -1.04 3.10 -0.60
CA ARG A 16 -1.90 2.17 0.13
C ARG A 16 -1.03 1.01 0.63
N LYS A 17 -1.04 0.75 1.93
CA LYS A 17 -0.37 -0.43 2.51
C LYS A 17 -1.24 -1.05 3.58
N PRO A 18 -1.24 -2.39 3.72
CA PRO A 18 -1.93 -3.02 4.81
C PRO A 18 -1.32 -2.58 6.14
N LEU A 19 -2.16 -2.43 7.16
CA LEU A 19 -1.66 -2.21 8.51
C LEU A 19 -0.96 -3.49 9.00
N LEU A 20 0.35 -3.42 9.24
CA LEU A 20 1.15 -4.58 9.63
C LEU A 20 1.52 -4.51 11.11
N LYS A 21 1.10 -5.52 11.88
CA LYS A 21 1.61 -5.79 13.22
C LYS A 21 3.08 -6.23 13.15
N MET A 22 3.79 -6.15 14.26
CA MET A 22 5.21 -6.52 14.32
C MET A 22 5.46 -7.97 13.89
N MET A 23 4.56 -8.89 14.29
CA MET A 23 4.60 -10.29 13.87
C MET A 23 4.51 -10.45 12.34
N HIS A 24 3.67 -9.66 11.66
CA HIS A 24 3.54 -9.71 10.20
C HIS A 24 4.82 -9.22 9.52
N LYS A 25 5.45 -8.16 10.07
CA LYS A 25 6.73 -7.65 9.55
C LYS A 25 7.83 -8.71 9.64
N LYS A 26 7.92 -9.41 10.79
CA LYS A 26 8.88 -10.50 11.00
C LYS A 26 8.65 -11.65 10.02
N ALA A 27 7.41 -12.16 9.93
CA ALA A 27 7.07 -13.26 9.04
C ALA A 27 7.35 -12.94 7.55
N ARG A 28 7.01 -11.72 7.11
CA ARG A 28 7.28 -11.26 5.74
C ARG A 28 8.77 -11.15 5.45
N LYS A 29 9.57 -10.67 6.42
CA LYS A 29 11.03 -10.60 6.28
C LYS A 29 11.62 -12.00 6.13
N GLN A 30 11.26 -12.92 7.02
CA GLN A 30 11.70 -14.32 6.95
C GLN A 30 11.35 -14.96 5.61
N PHE A 31 10.10 -14.81 5.16
CA PHE A 31 9.67 -15.34 3.86
C PHE A 31 10.51 -14.78 2.70
N ALA A 32 10.81 -13.48 2.71
CA ALA A 32 11.63 -12.86 1.67
C ALA A 32 13.06 -13.40 1.67
N GLU A 33 13.67 -13.55 2.85
CA GLU A 33 15.02 -14.14 3.01
C GLU A 33 15.04 -15.60 2.52
N ASP A 34 14.05 -16.42 2.93
CA ASP A 34 13.96 -17.83 2.56
C ASP A 34 13.74 -18.06 1.05
N LYS A 35 13.11 -17.10 0.37
CA LYS A 35 12.75 -17.21 -1.06
C LYS A 35 13.66 -16.38 -1.97
N GLN A 36 14.62 -15.63 -1.43
CA GLN A 36 15.48 -14.71 -2.19
C GLN A 36 16.30 -15.42 -3.28
N THR A 37 16.72 -16.66 -3.03
CA THR A 37 17.57 -17.46 -3.94
C THR A 37 16.78 -18.32 -4.93
N LYS A 38 15.44 -18.25 -4.91
CA LYS A 38 14.61 -19.03 -5.83
C LYS A 38 14.69 -18.47 -7.24
N ASP A 39 14.81 -19.39 -8.20
CA ASP A 39 14.91 -19.08 -9.62
C ASP A 39 13.53 -18.85 -10.27
N MET A 40 13.53 -18.38 -11.52
CA MET A 40 12.27 -18.14 -12.24
C MET A 40 11.48 -19.42 -12.48
N ASN A 41 12.15 -20.56 -12.64
CA ASN A 41 11.45 -21.84 -12.80
C ASN A 41 10.60 -22.15 -11.58
N TYR A 42 11.13 -22.00 -10.36
CA TYR A 42 10.33 -22.15 -9.15
C TYR A 42 9.07 -21.27 -9.19
N TRP A 43 9.21 -19.97 -9.52
CA TRP A 43 8.08 -19.03 -9.55
C TRP A 43 7.05 -19.34 -10.63
N ASN A 44 7.47 -19.86 -11.79
CA ASN A 44 6.57 -20.25 -12.88
C ASN A 44 5.66 -21.44 -12.52
N HIS A 45 6.06 -22.25 -11.53
CA HIS A 45 5.26 -23.37 -11.03
C HIS A 45 4.37 -23.00 -9.83
N VAL A 46 4.41 -21.75 -9.37
CA VAL A 46 3.53 -21.28 -8.29
C VAL A 46 2.20 -20.85 -8.87
N LEU A 47 1.13 -21.55 -8.48
CA LEU A 47 -0.24 -21.12 -8.74
C LEU A 47 -0.67 -20.09 -7.68
N TRP A 48 -0.97 -18.88 -8.10
CA TRP A 48 -1.42 -17.79 -7.23
C TRP A 48 -2.94 -17.66 -7.28
N SER A 49 -3.56 -17.42 -6.11
CA SER A 49 -4.99 -17.11 -5.99
C SER A 49 -5.17 -15.90 -5.06
N ASP A 50 -6.03 -14.96 -5.43
CA ASP A 50 -6.50 -13.87 -4.56
C ASP A 50 -7.92 -13.50 -4.97
N GLU A 51 -8.63 -12.83 -4.08
CA GLU A 51 -9.95 -12.27 -4.36
C GLU A 51 -9.82 -10.75 -4.53
N THR A 52 -10.52 -10.18 -5.52
CA THR A 52 -10.55 -8.74 -5.74
C THR A 52 -11.99 -8.23 -5.81
N LYS A 53 -12.22 -7.07 -5.20
CA LYS A 53 -13.51 -6.37 -5.24
C LYS A 53 -13.57 -5.51 -6.51
N ILE A 54 -14.59 -5.72 -7.34
CA ILE A 54 -14.90 -4.89 -8.51
C ILE A 54 -16.19 -4.12 -8.20
N ASN A 55 -16.10 -2.79 -8.18
CA ASN A 55 -17.27 -1.92 -7.99
C ASN A 55 -17.94 -1.63 -9.34
N LEU A 56 -19.24 -1.89 -9.46
CA LEU A 56 -20.02 -1.56 -10.67
C LEU A 56 -20.31 -0.05 -10.79
N PHE A 57 -20.51 0.62 -9.65
CA PHE A 57 -20.75 2.06 -9.58
C PHE A 57 -19.91 2.71 -8.48
N GLY A 58 -19.32 3.87 -8.78
CA GLY A 58 -18.51 4.63 -7.83
C GLY A 58 -17.12 4.03 -7.56
N SER A 59 -16.23 4.86 -7.03
CA SER A 59 -14.93 4.43 -6.52
C SER A 59 -14.89 4.61 -5.01
N ASP A 60 -14.04 3.86 -4.30
CA ASP A 60 -13.85 4.01 -2.84
C ASP A 60 -13.25 5.38 -2.43
N GLY A 61 -13.18 6.34 -3.35
CA GLY A 61 -12.63 7.67 -3.14
C GLY A 61 -11.10 7.69 -3.17
N VAL A 62 -10.55 8.82 -3.62
CA VAL A 62 -9.12 9.09 -3.56
C VAL A 62 -8.86 10.00 -2.36
N LYS A 63 -8.26 9.45 -1.30
CA LYS A 63 -7.72 10.27 -0.21
C LYS A 63 -6.46 10.98 -0.68
N ARG A 64 -6.21 12.19 -0.16
CA ARG A 64 -4.99 12.98 -0.43
C ARG A 64 -4.24 13.23 0.88
N VAL A 65 -2.91 13.24 0.82
CA VAL A 65 -2.01 13.51 1.96
C VAL A 65 -0.99 14.57 1.59
N TRP A 66 -0.55 15.33 2.58
CA TRP A 66 0.52 16.30 2.47
C TRP A 66 1.85 15.64 2.86
N ARG A 67 2.86 15.72 2.00
CA ARG A 67 4.19 15.16 2.29
C ARG A 67 5.29 15.84 1.48
N GLN A 68 6.49 15.91 2.04
CA GLN A 68 7.69 16.29 1.31
C GLN A 68 8.28 15.09 0.53
N PRO A 69 9.16 15.31 -0.45
CA PRO A 69 9.91 14.23 -1.10
C PRO A 69 10.63 13.35 -0.06
N GLY A 70 10.53 12.03 -0.20
CA GLY A 70 11.12 11.05 0.74
C GLY A 70 10.22 10.64 1.91
N GLU A 71 9.13 11.36 2.18
CA GLU A 71 8.21 11.02 3.29
C GLU A 71 7.14 9.98 2.91
N GLU A 72 7.24 9.38 1.73
CA GLU A 72 6.17 8.54 1.13
C GLU A 72 5.74 7.35 1.99
N TYR A 73 6.67 6.83 2.79
CA TYR A 73 6.47 5.65 3.64
C TYR A 73 6.38 5.97 5.13
N LYS A 74 6.35 7.26 5.51
CA LYS A 74 6.01 7.65 6.89
C LYS A 74 4.57 7.25 7.16
N ASP A 75 4.30 6.74 8.37
CA ASP A 75 2.98 6.22 8.73
C ASP A 75 1.85 7.25 8.53
N LYS A 76 2.14 8.55 8.70
CA LYS A 76 1.20 9.67 8.48
C LYS A 76 0.87 9.93 7.00
N CYS A 77 1.69 9.42 6.08
CA CYS A 77 1.61 9.67 4.63
C CYS A 77 1.15 8.42 3.84
N VAL A 78 0.88 7.32 4.54
CA VAL A 78 0.39 6.05 4.00
C VAL A 78 -1.07 5.90 4.39
N LEU A 79 -1.90 5.44 3.45
CA LEU A 79 -3.27 5.08 3.74
C LEU A 79 -3.29 3.60 4.19
N PRO A 80 -3.56 3.31 5.46
CA PRO A 80 -3.71 1.93 5.90
C PRO A 80 -4.90 1.30 5.19
N THR A 81 -4.69 0.13 4.60
CA THR A 81 -5.76 -0.73 4.09
C THR A 81 -6.01 -1.84 5.11
N VAL A 82 -7.29 -2.09 5.39
CA VAL A 82 -7.73 -3.22 6.22
C VAL A 82 -8.47 -4.17 5.27
N LYS A 83 -7.97 -5.41 5.13
CA LYS A 83 -8.55 -6.42 4.21
C LYS A 83 -10.01 -6.77 4.56
N HIS A 84 -10.44 -6.62 5.82
CA HIS A 84 -11.72 -7.16 6.33
C HIS A 84 -12.72 -6.11 6.85
N GLY A 85 -12.59 -4.85 6.44
CA GLY A 85 -13.57 -3.81 6.80
C GLY A 85 -14.43 -3.48 5.60
N GLY A 86 -15.43 -4.31 5.30
CA GLY A 86 -16.51 -3.91 4.41
C GLY A 86 -17.14 -2.62 4.94
N ALA A 87 -17.44 -1.68 4.04
CA ALA A 87 -18.54 -0.76 4.28
C ALA A 87 -19.84 -1.48 3.93
#